data_AF-A0A7J6WBC4-F1
#
_entry.id   AF-A0A7J6WBC4-F1
#
_cell.length_a   1.000
_cell.length_b   1.000
_cell.length_c   1.000
_cell.angle_alpha   90.00
_cell.angle_beta   90.00
_cell.angle_gamma   90.00
#
_symmetry.space_group_name_H-M   'P 1'
#
loop_
_entity.id
_entity.type
_entity.pdbx_description
1 polymer ?
#
loop_
_entity_poly.entity_id
_entity_poly.type
_entity_poly.pdbx_seq_one_letter_code
_entity_poly.pdbx_strand_id
1 'polypeptide(L)'
;MFWTIITEKASYCLFLGSIRKRKLKLEQVLCGGYTVGWFGEERKKDKRELKVLCSYSDGTVNLYLRPIEGITAVVDVDEMKITKYYDRFIVPVPKVDGLEYQSSEQKPPFGPSVNGATVVQPDGPGFKIDGHTVRWANWNFHLGFDVRAGPIISLASIYDLEKNEFRRVLYRGYVSEMFVPYMDPTEEWYDRTLFDSGEYGFGLCAVALEPMTDCPANAVFMDGYVAGQNGKPIQYSNVFCIFEKYAGDIMWRHTELAIPGRVIREVRPEVTLVVRMVSPVGNYDYIVDWEFKQSGSIKVGIGLTGVLEVKGAPYTHTDQIKEDAYGTLLADYTLGI
;
A
#
# COMPACT_ATOMS: atom_id res chain seq x y z
N MET A 1 -7.44 -14.97 -13.34
CA MET A 1 -6.58 -16.17 -13.23
C MET A 1 -7.09 -17.15 -12.15
N PHE A 2 -7.40 -16.71 -10.92
CA PHE A 2 -7.89 -17.61 -9.85
C PHE A 2 -9.25 -18.27 -10.10
N TRP A 3 -10.23 -17.54 -10.68
CA TRP A 3 -11.49 -18.14 -11.15
C TRP A 3 -11.28 -19.26 -12.18
N THR A 4 -10.13 -19.29 -12.86
CA THR A 4 -9.78 -20.30 -13.86
C THR A 4 -9.18 -21.57 -13.25
N ILE A 5 -8.73 -21.54 -11.98
CA ILE A 5 -8.10 -22.69 -11.29
C ILE A 5 -9.14 -23.48 -10.48
N ILE A 6 -10.10 -22.79 -9.86
CA ILE A 6 -11.14 -23.44 -9.04
C ILE A 6 -12.08 -24.29 -9.92
N THR A 7 -12.03 -24.18 -11.25
CA THR A 7 -12.92 -24.90 -12.19
C THR A 7 -12.50 -26.34 -12.52
N GLU A 8 -11.41 -26.86 -11.94
CA GLU A 8 -11.13 -28.30 -12.05
C GLU A 8 -12.28 -29.09 -11.38
N LYS A 9 -12.95 -29.95 -12.18
CA LYS A 9 -14.34 -30.37 -11.94
C LYS A 9 -14.61 -30.96 -10.54
N ALA A 10 -13.67 -31.70 -9.97
CA ALA A 10 -13.83 -32.35 -8.66
C ALA A 10 -13.64 -31.39 -7.48
N SER A 11 -12.58 -30.57 -7.51
CA SER A 11 -12.30 -29.57 -6.48
C SER A 11 -13.33 -28.43 -6.49
N TYR A 12 -13.85 -28.10 -7.67
CA TYR A 12 -15.01 -27.21 -7.82
C TYR A 12 -16.24 -27.75 -7.08
N CYS A 13 -16.51 -29.06 -7.15
CA CYS A 13 -17.66 -29.65 -6.46
C CYS A 13 -17.54 -29.57 -4.93
N LEU A 14 -16.34 -29.75 -4.37
CA LEU A 14 -16.10 -29.60 -2.93
C LEU A 14 -16.34 -28.15 -2.49
N PHE A 15 -15.78 -27.20 -3.24
CA PHE A 15 -15.97 -25.76 -2.98
C PHE A 15 -17.44 -25.34 -3.04
N LEU A 16 -18.16 -25.77 -4.08
CA LEU A 16 -19.61 -25.54 -4.17
C LEU A 16 -20.37 -26.10 -2.97
N GLY A 17 -19.97 -27.28 -2.48
CA GLY A 17 -20.52 -27.88 -1.27
C GLY A 17 -20.31 -26.99 -0.04
N SER A 18 -19.08 -26.50 0.16
CA SER A 18 -18.72 -25.62 1.28
C SER A 18 -19.47 -24.27 1.25
N ILE A 19 -19.63 -23.67 0.07
CA ILE A 19 -20.38 -22.42 -0.12
C ILE A 19 -21.87 -22.63 0.15
N ARG A 20 -22.47 -23.71 -0.36
CA ARG A 20 -23.88 -24.07 -0.09
C ARG A 20 -24.13 -24.36 1.39
N LYS A 21 -23.20 -25.06 2.06
CA LYS A 21 -23.28 -25.34 3.51
C LYS A 21 -23.34 -24.04 4.34
N ARG A 22 -22.66 -22.99 3.87
CA ARG A 22 -22.68 -21.64 4.47
C ARG A 22 -23.85 -20.78 4.00
N LYS A 23 -24.71 -21.29 3.11
CA LYS A 23 -25.87 -20.58 2.52
C LYS A 23 -25.46 -19.29 1.79
N LEU A 24 -24.26 -19.28 1.20
CA LEU A 24 -23.75 -18.15 0.44
C LEU A 24 -24.05 -18.31 -1.05
N LYS A 25 -24.22 -17.19 -1.75
CA LYS A 25 -24.38 -17.15 -3.21
C LYS A 25 -23.02 -17.21 -3.88
N LEU A 26 -22.78 -18.21 -4.73
CA LEU A 26 -21.48 -18.42 -5.36
C LEU A 26 -21.02 -17.22 -6.18
N GLU A 27 -21.95 -16.56 -6.87
CA GLU A 27 -21.71 -15.38 -7.70
C GLU A 27 -21.24 -14.14 -6.90
N GLN A 28 -21.35 -14.18 -5.57
CA GLN A 28 -20.86 -13.14 -4.65
C GLN A 28 -19.56 -13.58 -3.93
N VAL A 29 -18.97 -14.72 -4.32
CA VAL A 29 -17.72 -15.22 -3.73
C VAL A 29 -16.55 -14.84 -4.62
N LEU A 30 -15.57 -14.15 -4.05
CA LEU A 30 -14.35 -13.69 -4.71
C LEU A 30 -13.16 -14.24 -3.96
N CYS A 31 -12.14 -14.74 -4.66
CA CYS A 31 -10.99 -15.38 -4.04
C CYS A 31 -9.67 -14.80 -4.55
N GLY A 32 -8.68 -14.74 -3.66
CA GLY A 32 -7.33 -14.26 -3.92
C GLY A 32 -6.28 -15.28 -3.48
N GLY A 33 -5.10 -15.22 -4.09
CA GLY A 33 -3.95 -16.04 -3.72
C GLY A 33 -3.05 -15.34 -2.71
N TYR A 34 -2.66 -16.06 -1.67
CA TYR A 34 -1.76 -15.65 -0.61
C TYR A 34 -0.51 -16.54 -0.65
N THR A 35 0.65 -15.92 -0.43
CA THR A 35 1.91 -16.64 -0.28
C THR A 35 1.90 -17.48 1.00
N VAL A 36 2.67 -18.57 1.00
CA VAL A 36 2.61 -19.62 2.03
C VAL A 36 3.94 -19.82 2.75
N GLY A 37 4.94 -18.96 2.49
CA GLY A 37 6.24 -18.99 3.16
C GLY A 37 6.96 -20.36 3.10
N TRP A 38 7.68 -20.68 4.18
CA TRP A 38 8.37 -21.95 4.43
C TRP A 38 8.37 -22.25 5.93
N PHE A 39 8.05 -23.48 6.32
CA PHE A 39 7.79 -23.88 7.70
C PHE A 39 8.56 -25.14 8.13
N GLY A 40 9.73 -25.37 7.53
CA GLY A 40 10.63 -26.49 7.88
C GLY A 40 10.40 -27.77 7.08
N GLU A 41 9.49 -27.76 6.11
CA GLU A 41 9.18 -28.93 5.30
C GLU A 41 10.30 -29.30 4.30
N GLU A 42 10.50 -30.61 4.08
CA GLU A 42 11.34 -31.13 3.01
C GLU A 42 10.62 -31.02 1.65
N ARG A 43 11.03 -30.07 0.81
CA ARG A 43 10.47 -29.91 -0.53
C ARG A 43 11.12 -30.88 -1.51
N LYS A 44 10.42 -31.97 -1.86
CA LYS A 44 10.92 -32.99 -2.82
C LYS A 44 11.03 -32.48 -4.27
N LYS A 45 10.35 -31.37 -4.57
CA LYS A 45 10.48 -30.49 -5.76
C LYS A 45 10.06 -29.09 -5.29
N ASP A 46 10.69 -28.04 -5.78
CA ASP A 46 10.29 -26.64 -5.52
C ASP A 46 8.93 -26.36 -6.16
N LYS A 47 7.84 -26.86 -5.55
CA LYS A 47 6.48 -26.56 -5.97
C LYS A 47 6.17 -25.12 -5.60
N ARG A 48 5.65 -24.36 -6.57
CA ARG A 48 5.16 -23.00 -6.33
C ARG A 48 3.72 -23.09 -5.86
N GLU A 49 3.52 -23.04 -4.55
CA GLU A 49 2.19 -23.15 -3.93
C GLU A 49 1.69 -21.79 -3.45
N LEU A 50 0.38 -21.57 -3.56
CA LEU A 50 -0.36 -20.47 -2.93
C LEU A 50 -1.53 -21.03 -2.14
N LYS A 51 -1.93 -20.35 -1.06
CA LYS A 51 -3.25 -20.54 -0.45
C LYS A 51 -4.26 -19.64 -1.14
N VAL A 52 -5.39 -20.20 -1.53
CA VAL A 52 -6.54 -19.45 -2.06
C VAL A 52 -7.56 -19.29 -0.94
N LEU A 53 -7.79 -18.02 -0.59
CA LEU A 53 -8.76 -17.58 0.41
C LEU A 53 -9.86 -16.81 -0.29
N CYS A 54 -11.07 -16.84 0.28
CA CYS A 54 -12.24 -16.24 -0.34
C CYS A 54 -12.95 -15.28 0.59
N SER A 55 -13.54 -14.24 0.00
CA SER A 55 -14.40 -13.26 0.64
C SER A 55 -15.78 -13.27 0.00
N TYR A 56 -16.76 -12.73 0.72
CA TYR A 56 -18.14 -12.64 0.26
C TYR A 56 -18.54 -11.17 0.08
N SER A 57 -18.75 -10.74 -1.16
CA SER A 57 -19.07 -9.33 -1.46
C SER A 57 -20.45 -8.94 -0.93
N ASP A 58 -21.48 -9.66 -1.37
CA ASP A 58 -22.90 -9.35 -1.10
C ASP A 58 -23.19 -7.85 -1.22
N GLY A 59 -22.79 -7.33 -2.39
CA GLY A 59 -23.00 -5.97 -2.84
C GLY A 59 -21.86 -4.98 -2.57
N THR A 60 -20.99 -5.20 -1.56
CA THR A 60 -19.87 -4.27 -1.31
C THR A 60 -18.61 -4.62 -2.09
N VAL A 61 -17.80 -3.61 -2.38
CA VAL A 61 -16.43 -3.76 -2.90
C VAL A 61 -15.38 -3.97 -1.81
N ASN A 62 -15.75 -3.83 -0.53
CA ASN A 62 -14.84 -3.95 0.59
C ASN A 62 -14.64 -5.43 1.01
N LEU A 63 -13.97 -6.18 0.14
CA LEU A 63 -13.85 -7.64 0.24
C LEU A 63 -13.00 -8.10 1.43
N TYR A 64 -11.97 -7.33 1.80
CA TYR A 64 -11.05 -7.68 2.88
C TYR A 64 -11.72 -7.67 4.25
N LEU A 65 -12.83 -6.93 4.40
CA LEU A 65 -13.65 -6.93 5.61
C LEU A 65 -14.70 -8.05 5.64
N ARG A 66 -14.78 -8.89 4.61
CA ARG A 66 -15.80 -9.96 4.52
C ARG A 66 -15.20 -11.34 4.21
N PRO A 67 -14.21 -11.81 4.98
CA PRO A 67 -13.60 -13.13 4.77
C PRO A 67 -14.63 -14.27 4.96
N ILE A 68 -14.47 -15.32 4.16
CA ILE A 68 -15.11 -16.61 4.37
C ILE A 68 -14.10 -17.52 5.08
N GLU A 69 -14.19 -17.56 6.40
CA GLU A 69 -13.26 -18.33 7.21
C GLU A 69 -13.48 -19.86 7.15
N GLY A 70 -12.41 -20.57 7.50
CA GLY A 70 -12.37 -22.02 7.61
C GLY A 70 -12.32 -22.76 6.27
N ILE A 71 -12.38 -22.08 5.12
CA ILE A 71 -12.13 -22.66 3.80
C ILE A 71 -10.73 -22.26 3.33
N THR A 72 -9.92 -23.24 2.93
CA THR A 72 -8.60 -22.99 2.33
C THR A 72 -8.35 -24.01 1.23
N ALA A 73 -7.98 -23.53 0.04
CA ALA A 73 -7.45 -24.39 -1.02
C ALA A 73 -5.96 -24.11 -1.21
N VAL A 74 -5.14 -25.15 -1.28
CA VAL A 74 -3.72 -25.03 -1.65
C VAL A 74 -3.62 -25.32 -3.14
N VAL A 75 -2.99 -24.41 -3.88
CA VAL A 75 -2.87 -24.47 -5.34
C VAL A 75 -1.40 -24.50 -5.72
N ASP A 76 -1.02 -25.49 -6.52
CA ASP A 76 0.23 -25.48 -7.28
C ASP A 76 0.01 -24.61 -8.52
N VAL A 77 0.74 -23.50 -8.63
CA VAL A 77 0.56 -22.53 -9.73
C VAL A 77 1.34 -22.92 -10.98
N ASP A 78 2.25 -23.89 -10.90
CA ASP A 78 2.94 -24.41 -12.08
C ASP A 78 2.07 -25.45 -12.80
N GLU A 79 1.40 -26.31 -12.03
CA GLU A 79 0.41 -27.27 -12.56
C GLU A 79 -0.99 -26.66 -12.71
N MET A 80 -1.22 -25.46 -12.14
CA MET A 80 -2.51 -24.78 -12.08
C MET A 80 -3.62 -25.68 -11.49
N LYS A 81 -3.30 -26.34 -10.37
CA LYS A 81 -4.11 -27.41 -9.77
C LYS A 81 -4.27 -27.25 -8.27
N ILE A 82 -5.46 -27.55 -7.76
CA ILE A 82 -5.69 -27.66 -6.31
C ILE A 82 -5.04 -28.96 -5.80
N THR A 83 -4.05 -28.83 -4.92
CA THR A 83 -3.33 -29.96 -4.31
C THR A 83 -3.94 -30.39 -2.99
N LYS A 84 -4.50 -29.44 -2.23
CA LYS A 84 -5.18 -29.70 -0.94
C LYS A 84 -6.41 -28.81 -0.80
N TYR A 85 -7.43 -29.30 -0.12
CA TYR A 85 -8.65 -28.56 0.16
C TYR A 85 -9.10 -28.81 1.59
N TYR A 86 -9.38 -27.73 2.32
CA TYR A 86 -9.76 -27.76 3.72
C TYR A 86 -11.06 -26.97 3.92
N ASP A 87 -12.03 -27.56 4.61
CA ASP A 87 -13.24 -26.91 5.13
C ASP A 87 -13.36 -27.28 6.62
N ARG A 88 -12.75 -26.46 7.49
CA ARG A 88 -12.44 -26.81 8.88
C ARG A 88 -13.50 -26.37 9.86
N PHE A 89 -13.98 -25.14 9.73
CA PHE A 89 -15.03 -24.60 10.59
C PHE A 89 -15.90 -23.59 9.86
N ILE A 90 -17.03 -23.23 10.49
CA ILE A 90 -17.95 -22.22 10.00
C ILE A 90 -18.14 -21.18 11.08
N VAL A 91 -17.90 -19.92 10.73
CA VAL A 91 -18.25 -18.74 11.50
C VAL A 91 -19.10 -17.82 10.63
N PRO A 92 -19.87 -16.89 11.22
CA PRO A 92 -20.57 -15.87 10.45
C PRO A 92 -19.59 -15.04 9.61
N VAL A 93 -19.98 -14.73 8.37
CA VAL A 93 -19.29 -13.69 7.59
C VAL A 93 -19.62 -12.33 8.23
N PRO A 94 -18.65 -11.42 8.39
CA PRO A 94 -18.91 -10.04 8.82
C PRO A 94 -20.08 -9.39 8.09
N LYS A 95 -20.81 -8.55 8.83
CA LYS A 95 -21.97 -7.80 8.31
C LYS A 95 -21.52 -6.80 7.24
N VAL A 96 -22.35 -6.59 6.23
CA VAL A 96 -22.08 -5.64 5.13
C VAL A 96 -22.30 -4.18 5.52
N ASP A 97 -23.07 -3.95 6.59
CA ASP A 97 -23.51 -2.61 6.98
C ASP A 97 -22.31 -1.73 7.37
N GLY A 98 -22.20 -0.57 6.72
CA GLY A 98 -21.18 0.43 7.04
C GLY A 98 -19.78 0.16 6.48
N LEU A 99 -19.61 -0.85 5.63
CA LEU A 99 -18.28 -1.19 5.06
C LEU A 99 -17.89 -0.37 3.83
N GLU A 100 -18.84 0.34 3.23
CA GLU A 100 -18.63 0.97 1.92
C GLU A 100 -17.86 2.29 2.02
N TYR A 101 -16.76 2.40 1.27
CA TYR A 101 -15.87 3.55 1.28
C TYR A 101 -16.07 4.48 0.07
N GLN A 102 -16.74 4.02 -0.99
CA GLN A 102 -16.99 4.83 -2.17
C GLN A 102 -18.03 5.90 -1.86
N SER A 103 -17.65 7.17 -2.06
CA SER A 103 -18.56 8.31 -1.82
C SER A 103 -19.87 8.22 -2.63
N SER A 104 -19.87 7.54 -3.78
CA SER A 104 -21.08 7.34 -4.61
C SER A 104 -22.12 6.41 -3.98
N GLU A 105 -21.68 5.50 -3.11
CA GLU A 105 -22.51 4.50 -2.47
C GLU A 105 -22.89 4.87 -1.02
N GLN A 106 -22.20 5.87 -0.46
CA GLN A 106 -22.48 6.39 0.87
C GLN A 106 -23.72 7.29 0.89
N LYS A 107 -24.37 7.37 2.05
CA LYS A 107 -25.58 8.17 2.28
C LYS A 107 -25.30 9.26 3.32
N PRO A 108 -25.98 10.43 3.23
CA PRO A 108 -25.89 11.47 4.25
C PRO A 108 -26.24 10.97 5.66
N PRO A 109 -25.75 11.65 6.72
CA PRO A 109 -25.02 12.91 6.68
C PRO A 109 -23.53 12.76 6.34
N PHE A 110 -22.99 13.72 5.59
CA PHE A 110 -21.55 13.88 5.37
C PHE A 110 -21.00 15.05 6.20
N GLY A 111 -19.80 14.91 6.75
CA GLY A 111 -19.12 16.03 7.40
C GLY A 111 -18.04 15.64 8.40
N PRO A 112 -17.35 16.64 8.99
CA PRO A 112 -17.49 18.08 8.73
C PRO A 112 -16.94 18.49 7.35
N SER A 113 -17.51 19.54 6.75
CA SER A 113 -17.00 20.09 5.48
C SER A 113 -15.68 20.82 5.71
N VAL A 114 -14.75 20.70 4.77
CA VAL A 114 -13.46 21.38 4.76
C VAL A 114 -13.46 22.39 3.61
N ASN A 115 -12.97 23.61 3.88
CA ASN A 115 -12.82 24.61 2.83
C ASN A 115 -11.68 24.23 1.90
N GLY A 116 -11.89 24.35 0.58
CA GLY A 116 -10.85 24.12 -0.41
C GLY A 116 -9.68 25.10 -0.25
N ALA A 117 -8.49 24.62 -0.59
CA ALA A 117 -7.27 25.41 -0.68
C ALA A 117 -6.57 25.11 -2.01
N THR A 118 -5.86 26.10 -2.57
CA THR A 118 -5.09 25.91 -3.80
C THR A 118 -3.70 26.51 -3.65
N VAL A 119 -2.71 25.83 -4.24
CA VAL A 119 -1.33 26.29 -4.34
C VAL A 119 -1.06 26.67 -5.78
N VAL A 120 -0.59 27.89 -6.02
CA VAL A 120 -0.30 28.42 -7.35
C VAL A 120 1.17 28.84 -7.42
N GLN A 121 1.87 28.38 -8.44
CA GLN A 121 3.25 28.78 -8.75
C GLN A 121 3.23 29.63 -10.03
N PRO A 122 3.25 30.97 -9.93
CA PRO A 122 3.08 31.84 -11.10
C PRO A 122 4.18 31.66 -12.16
N ASP A 123 5.39 31.29 -11.71
CA ASP A 123 6.55 31.08 -12.58
C ASP A 123 6.78 29.60 -12.93
N GLY A 124 5.82 28.74 -12.62
CA GLY A 124 5.94 27.28 -12.72
C GLY A 124 6.73 26.65 -11.57
N PRO A 125 6.99 25.32 -11.63
CA PRO A 125 7.70 24.61 -10.58
C PRO A 125 9.15 25.07 -10.44
N GLY A 126 9.65 25.14 -9.20
CA GLY A 126 11.04 25.45 -8.85
C GLY A 126 12.02 24.30 -9.13
N PHE A 127 11.54 23.22 -9.73
CA PHE A 127 12.34 22.07 -10.17
C PHE A 127 12.25 21.88 -11.68
N LYS A 128 13.29 21.25 -12.24
CA LYS A 128 13.35 20.82 -13.65
C LYS A 128 13.58 19.33 -13.73
N ILE A 129 12.89 18.68 -14.66
CA ILE A 129 13.05 17.27 -14.97
C ILE A 129 13.62 17.15 -16.38
N ASP A 130 14.76 16.48 -16.50
CA ASP A 130 15.47 16.22 -17.75
C ASP A 130 15.64 14.70 -17.90
N GLY A 131 14.76 14.08 -18.69
CA GLY A 131 14.56 12.65 -18.67
C GLY A 131 14.12 12.16 -17.30
N HIS A 132 15.04 11.55 -16.54
CA HIS A 132 14.82 11.06 -15.17
C HIS A 132 15.69 11.82 -14.15
N THR A 133 16.43 12.85 -14.58
CA THR A 133 17.23 13.69 -13.68
C THR A 133 16.39 14.86 -13.18
N VAL A 134 16.28 14.97 -11.86
CA VAL A 134 15.54 16.02 -11.16
C VAL A 134 16.54 17.01 -10.56
N ARG A 135 16.36 18.29 -10.90
CA ARG A 135 17.15 19.41 -10.37
C ARG A 135 16.22 20.36 -9.64
N TRP A 136 16.45 20.57 -8.35
CA TRP A 136 15.62 21.43 -7.51
C TRP A 136 16.47 22.13 -6.46
N ALA A 137 16.32 23.45 -6.33
CA ALA A 137 17.13 24.26 -5.42
C ALA A 137 18.64 23.92 -5.55
N ASN A 138 19.24 23.38 -4.51
CA ASN A 138 20.63 22.93 -4.46
C ASN A 138 20.79 21.42 -4.71
N TRP A 139 19.74 20.66 -5.00
CA TRP A 139 19.78 19.22 -5.24
C TRP A 139 19.81 18.85 -6.72
N ASN A 140 20.52 17.76 -7.01
CA ASN A 140 20.53 17.06 -8.29
C ASN A 140 20.51 15.55 -8.03
N PHE A 141 19.53 14.83 -8.58
CA PHE A 141 19.40 13.38 -8.42
C PHE A 141 18.71 12.73 -9.61
N HIS A 142 18.81 11.41 -9.72
CA HIS A 142 18.11 10.61 -10.72
C HIS A 142 16.98 9.81 -10.05
N LEU A 143 15.77 9.89 -10.59
CA LEU A 143 14.61 9.09 -10.19
C LEU A 143 14.48 7.87 -11.10
N GLY A 144 14.75 6.68 -10.57
CA GLY A 144 14.50 5.41 -11.25
C GLY A 144 13.20 4.75 -10.80
N PHE A 145 12.69 3.86 -11.65
CA PHE A 145 11.57 2.98 -11.36
C PHE A 145 12.00 1.52 -11.54
N ASP A 146 11.64 0.66 -10.60
CA ASP A 146 11.90 -0.78 -10.64
C ASP A 146 10.64 -1.55 -10.24
N VAL A 147 10.32 -2.61 -10.96
CA VAL A 147 9.07 -3.38 -10.75
C VAL A 147 9.03 -4.06 -9.36
N ARG A 148 10.18 -4.34 -8.76
CA ARG A 148 10.26 -4.94 -7.43
C ARG A 148 10.32 -3.87 -6.34
N ALA A 149 11.15 -2.84 -6.52
CA ALA A 149 11.46 -1.86 -5.48
C ALA A 149 10.61 -0.57 -5.52
N GLY A 150 9.97 -0.26 -6.64
CA GLY A 150 9.30 1.02 -6.85
C GLY A 150 10.29 2.17 -7.10
N PRO A 151 10.25 3.28 -6.32
CA PRO A 151 11.12 4.43 -6.53
C PRO A 151 12.55 4.14 -6.12
N ILE A 152 13.51 4.49 -6.99
CA ILE A 152 14.94 4.43 -6.70
C ILE A 152 15.55 5.81 -6.87
N ILE A 153 15.98 6.43 -5.77
CA ILE A 153 16.75 7.67 -5.80
C ILE A 153 18.22 7.34 -6.01
N SER A 154 18.83 7.87 -7.07
CA SER A 154 20.24 7.64 -7.40
C SER A 154 21.00 8.94 -7.58
N LEU A 155 22.31 8.91 -7.32
CA LEU A 155 23.26 10.00 -7.56
C LEU A 155 22.88 11.33 -6.89
N ALA A 156 22.14 11.30 -5.78
CA ALA A 156 21.70 12.50 -5.10
C ALA A 156 22.91 13.27 -4.56
N SER A 157 23.05 14.50 -5.05
CA SER A 157 24.15 15.40 -4.77
C SER A 157 23.60 16.78 -4.46
N ILE A 158 24.22 17.46 -3.50
CA ILE A 158 23.84 18.81 -3.09
C ILE A 158 24.93 19.80 -3.48
N TYR A 159 24.54 20.97 -3.96
CA TYR A 159 25.44 22.06 -4.29
C TYR A 159 25.86 22.80 -3.03
N ASP A 160 27.16 22.81 -2.78
CA ASP A 160 27.78 23.53 -1.68
C ASP A 160 28.20 24.91 -2.18
N LEU A 161 27.47 25.95 -1.74
CA LEU A 161 27.68 27.32 -2.21
C LEU A 161 29.05 27.87 -1.78
N GLU A 162 29.56 27.48 -0.61
CA GLU A 162 30.86 27.95 -0.10
C GLU A 162 32.01 27.34 -0.88
N LYS A 163 31.86 26.08 -1.30
CA LYS A 163 32.88 25.36 -2.08
C LYS A 163 32.71 25.46 -3.59
N ASN A 164 31.58 25.98 -4.05
CA ASN A 164 31.24 26.10 -5.46
C ASN A 164 31.33 24.76 -6.22
N GLU A 165 30.84 23.69 -5.59
CA GLU A 165 30.87 22.33 -6.15
C GLU A 165 29.64 21.49 -5.71
N PHE A 166 29.28 20.48 -6.51
CA PHE A 166 28.33 19.45 -6.08
C PHE A 166 29.03 18.39 -5.23
N ARG A 167 28.44 18.07 -4.07
CA ARG A 167 28.90 17.04 -3.15
C ARG A 167 27.90 15.90 -3.11
N ARG A 168 28.37 14.69 -3.40
CA ARG A 168 27.54 13.48 -3.42
C ARG A 168 27.12 13.09 -2.00
N VAL A 169 25.83 12.80 -1.82
CA VAL A 169 25.24 12.41 -0.53
C VAL A 169 24.77 10.96 -0.57
N LEU A 170 23.97 10.58 -1.56
CA LEU A 170 23.38 9.24 -1.68
C LEU A 170 23.60 8.69 -3.09
N TYR A 171 24.36 7.60 -3.20
CA TYR A 171 24.58 6.96 -4.50
C TYR A 171 23.32 6.25 -5.02
N ARG A 172 22.64 5.49 -4.15
CA ARG A 172 21.40 4.77 -4.46
C ARG A 172 20.63 4.49 -3.16
N GLY A 173 19.33 4.78 -3.13
CA GLY A 173 18.42 4.45 -2.03
C GLY A 173 17.04 4.08 -2.55
N TYR A 174 16.44 3.05 -1.92
CA TYR A 174 15.12 2.51 -2.22
C TYR A 174 14.65 1.65 -1.04
N VAL A 175 13.34 1.39 -0.96
CA VAL A 175 12.80 0.39 -0.02
C VAL A 175 13.10 -0.99 -0.61
N SER A 176 14.03 -1.72 0.02
CA SER A 176 14.48 -3.01 -0.54
C SER A 176 13.50 -4.14 -0.28
N GLU A 177 12.77 -4.08 0.82
CA GLU A 177 11.78 -5.08 1.21
C GLU A 177 10.84 -4.50 2.25
N MET A 178 9.68 -5.14 2.39
CA MET A 178 8.76 -4.89 3.48
C MET A 178 8.16 -6.22 3.93
N PHE A 179 8.10 -6.43 5.25
CA PHE A 179 7.69 -7.69 5.87
C PHE A 179 6.47 -7.47 6.75
N VAL A 180 5.37 -8.18 6.47
CA VAL A 180 4.07 -8.03 7.15
C VAL A 180 3.68 -9.36 7.81
N PRO A 181 4.22 -9.66 9.01
CA PRO A 181 3.87 -10.86 9.76
C PRO A 181 2.56 -10.66 10.54
N TYR A 182 1.55 -11.48 10.24
CA TYR A 182 0.38 -11.61 11.10
C TYR A 182 0.71 -12.47 12.32
N MET A 183 0.01 -12.22 13.42
CA MET A 183 0.32 -12.79 14.74
C MET A 183 -0.68 -13.85 15.20
N ASP A 184 -1.49 -14.38 14.29
CA ASP A 184 -2.41 -15.48 14.57
C ASP A 184 -1.76 -16.83 14.22
N PRO A 185 -1.41 -17.67 15.21
CA PRO A 185 -0.71 -18.93 14.99
C PRO A 185 -1.63 -20.06 14.53
N THR A 186 -2.93 -19.81 14.34
CA THR A 186 -3.86 -20.83 13.87
C THR A 186 -3.57 -21.22 12.42
N GLU A 187 -3.99 -22.42 12.03
CA GLU A 187 -3.70 -22.99 10.72
C GLU A 187 -4.29 -22.15 9.55
N GLU A 188 -5.26 -21.27 9.83
CA GLU A 188 -5.85 -20.28 8.89
C GLU A 188 -4.95 -19.05 8.60
N TRP A 189 -3.98 -18.77 9.48
CA TRP A 189 -3.26 -17.49 9.49
C TRP A 189 -1.73 -17.61 9.66
N TYR A 190 -1.22 -18.72 10.20
CA TYR A 190 0.20 -18.86 10.57
C TYR A 190 1.20 -18.58 9.43
N ASP A 191 0.78 -18.74 8.17
CA ASP A 191 1.59 -18.54 6.99
C ASP A 191 1.43 -17.18 6.31
N ARG A 192 0.61 -16.29 6.87
CA ARG A 192 0.47 -14.92 6.39
C ARG A 192 1.61 -14.07 6.93
N THR A 193 2.75 -14.13 6.27
CA THR A 193 3.93 -13.33 6.60
C THR A 193 4.51 -12.73 5.32
N LEU A 194 3.80 -11.74 4.77
CA LEU A 194 4.01 -11.27 3.39
C LEU A 194 5.35 -10.56 3.25
N PHE A 195 6.02 -10.80 2.12
CA PHE A 195 7.18 -10.01 1.67
C PHE A 195 6.79 -9.22 0.44
N ASP A 196 6.13 -8.09 0.62
CA ASP A 196 5.44 -7.36 -0.45
C ASP A 196 6.32 -7.06 -1.66
N SER A 197 7.56 -6.62 -1.44
CA SER A 197 8.45 -6.30 -2.55
C SER A 197 8.93 -7.58 -3.24
N GLY A 198 9.31 -8.60 -2.47
CA GLY A 198 9.86 -9.86 -2.99
C GLY A 198 8.83 -10.79 -3.64
N GLU A 199 7.61 -10.83 -3.12
CA GLU A 199 6.55 -11.78 -3.50
C GLU A 199 5.56 -11.19 -4.51
N TYR A 200 5.21 -9.91 -4.36
CA TYR A 200 4.21 -9.24 -5.20
C TYR A 200 4.84 -8.23 -6.16
N GLY A 201 5.92 -7.56 -5.73
CA GLY A 201 6.60 -6.52 -6.49
C GLY A 201 6.01 -5.14 -6.21
N PHE A 202 6.75 -4.34 -5.44
CA PHE A 202 6.26 -3.05 -4.95
C PHE A 202 6.04 -2.02 -6.08
N GLY A 203 6.87 -2.04 -7.12
CA GLY A 203 6.63 -1.24 -8.33
C GLY A 203 5.54 -1.82 -9.23
N LEU A 204 5.39 -3.16 -9.25
CA LEU A 204 4.34 -3.84 -10.02
C LEU A 204 2.94 -3.55 -9.47
N CYS A 205 2.84 -3.40 -8.15
CA CYS A 205 1.64 -3.01 -7.43
C CYS A 205 1.34 -1.50 -7.47
N ALA A 206 2.26 -0.67 -7.97
CA ALA A 206 2.04 0.77 -8.03
C ALA A 206 0.82 1.13 -8.91
N VAL A 207 0.05 2.11 -8.46
CA VAL A 207 -1.16 2.59 -9.14
C VAL A 207 -0.98 4.00 -9.66
N ALA A 208 -1.83 4.38 -10.62
CA ALA A 208 -1.88 5.74 -11.11
C ALA A 208 -2.37 6.68 -10.00
N LEU A 209 -1.59 7.71 -9.71
CA LEU A 209 -1.92 8.71 -8.71
C LEU A 209 -3.02 9.65 -9.23
N GLU A 210 -4.04 9.88 -8.40
CA GLU A 210 -5.17 10.75 -8.73
C GLU A 210 -4.78 12.23 -8.53
N PRO A 211 -4.80 13.07 -9.57
CA PRO A 211 -4.51 14.48 -9.45
C PRO A 211 -5.44 15.19 -8.47
N MET A 212 -4.92 16.19 -7.76
CA MET A 212 -5.64 16.99 -6.75
C MET A 212 -6.06 16.23 -5.48
N THR A 213 -5.91 14.90 -5.44
CA THR A 213 -6.27 14.07 -4.29
C THR A 213 -5.01 13.44 -3.68
N ASP A 214 -4.31 12.59 -4.44
CA ASP A 214 -3.05 11.99 -3.99
C ASP A 214 -1.89 12.98 -4.06
N CYS A 215 -1.97 13.93 -5.02
CA CYS A 215 -0.91 14.89 -5.31
C CYS A 215 -1.49 16.30 -5.51
N PRO A 216 -0.80 17.35 -5.03
CA PRO A 216 -1.30 18.72 -5.10
C PRO A 216 -1.31 19.27 -6.54
N ALA A 217 -1.98 20.40 -6.73
CA ALA A 217 -2.16 21.05 -8.03
C ALA A 217 -0.85 21.41 -8.76
N ASN A 218 0.23 21.60 -8.01
CA ASN A 218 1.55 21.94 -8.54
C ASN A 218 2.44 20.71 -8.82
N ALA A 219 1.87 19.50 -8.77
CA ALA A 219 2.60 18.28 -9.06
C ALA A 219 2.83 18.08 -10.56
N VAL A 220 4.03 17.61 -10.89
CA VAL A 220 4.38 17.07 -12.20
C VAL A 220 4.39 15.55 -12.10
N PHE A 221 3.64 14.90 -12.99
CA PHE A 221 3.53 13.45 -13.02
C PHE A 221 4.55 12.83 -13.96
N MET A 222 4.93 11.60 -13.66
CA MET A 222 5.85 10.81 -14.46
C MET A 222 5.33 9.38 -14.56
N ASP A 223 5.38 8.84 -15.77
CA ASP A 223 4.94 7.48 -16.08
C ASP A 223 6.05 6.46 -15.82
N GLY A 224 5.64 5.21 -15.60
CA GLY A 224 6.51 4.04 -15.53
C GLY A 224 6.16 3.02 -16.60
N TYR A 225 7.01 2.01 -16.74
CA TYR A 225 6.74 0.85 -17.58
C TYR A 225 7.08 -0.43 -16.83
N VAL A 226 6.22 -1.43 -16.95
CA VAL A 226 6.45 -2.78 -16.45
C VAL A 226 6.39 -3.77 -17.62
N ALA A 227 6.98 -4.96 -17.44
CA ALA A 227 6.77 -6.06 -18.37
C ALA A 227 5.52 -6.85 -17.99
N GLY A 228 4.57 -6.99 -18.91
CA GLY A 228 3.46 -7.92 -18.75
C GLY A 228 3.94 -9.38 -18.70
N GLN A 229 3.05 -10.30 -18.30
CA GLN A 229 3.36 -11.74 -18.21
C GLN A 229 3.84 -12.36 -19.54
N ASN A 230 3.56 -11.71 -20.67
CA ASN A 230 4.02 -12.11 -22.00
C ASN A 230 5.28 -11.34 -22.48
N GLY A 231 5.93 -10.59 -21.58
CA GLY A 231 7.09 -9.75 -21.86
C GLY A 231 6.80 -8.44 -22.60
N LYS A 232 5.54 -8.13 -22.94
CA LYS A 232 5.21 -6.85 -23.60
C LYS A 232 5.22 -5.70 -22.60
N PRO A 233 5.69 -4.50 -22.98
CA PRO A 233 5.66 -3.35 -22.10
C PRO A 233 4.21 -2.93 -21.83
N ILE A 234 3.92 -2.61 -20.56
CA ILE A 234 2.68 -2.02 -20.10
C ILE A 234 3.04 -0.68 -19.47
N GLN A 235 2.44 0.40 -19.98
CA GLN A 235 2.62 1.74 -19.43
C GLN A 235 1.79 1.87 -18.13
N TYR A 236 2.42 2.37 -17.09
CA TYR A 236 1.79 2.77 -15.83
C TYR A 236 1.77 4.30 -15.82
N SER A 237 0.61 4.89 -16.10
CA SER A 237 0.45 6.35 -16.12
C SER A 237 0.52 6.94 -14.72
N ASN A 238 1.12 8.12 -14.56
CA ASN A 238 1.14 8.87 -13.30
C ASN A 238 1.65 8.05 -12.09
N VAL A 239 2.67 7.19 -12.30
CA VAL A 239 3.21 6.34 -11.23
C VAL A 239 3.95 7.15 -10.16
N PHE A 240 4.56 8.27 -10.58
CA PHE A 240 5.14 9.24 -9.66
C PHE A 240 4.46 10.59 -9.80
N CYS A 241 4.40 11.31 -8.69
CA CYS A 241 4.20 12.75 -8.70
C CYS A 241 5.33 13.45 -7.96
N ILE A 242 5.78 14.56 -8.52
CA ILE A 242 6.90 15.36 -8.03
C ILE A 242 6.36 16.76 -7.79
N PHE A 243 6.50 17.28 -6.57
CA PHE A 243 5.94 18.58 -6.22
C PHE A 243 6.77 19.28 -5.14
N GLU A 244 6.68 20.61 -5.12
CA GLU A 244 7.16 21.40 -3.99
C GLU A 244 6.06 21.50 -2.93
N LYS A 245 6.40 21.12 -1.71
CA LYS A 245 5.51 21.27 -0.55
C LYS A 245 5.71 22.67 0.03
N TYR A 246 4.63 23.44 0.01
CA TYR A 246 4.53 24.76 0.63
C TYR A 246 3.55 24.68 1.80
N ALA A 247 3.98 25.06 3.00
CA ALA A 247 3.18 25.60 4.11
C ALA A 247 3.71 25.17 5.49
N GLY A 248 3.64 26.10 6.44
CA GLY A 248 3.72 25.86 7.89
C GLY A 248 5.12 25.63 8.46
N ASP A 249 5.99 24.96 7.70
CA ASP A 249 7.32 24.59 8.16
C ASP A 249 8.29 25.80 8.12
N ILE A 250 9.07 25.97 9.18
CA ILE A 250 10.05 27.05 9.35
C ILE A 250 11.45 26.45 9.17
N MET A 251 12.19 26.92 8.17
CA MET A 251 13.56 26.47 7.92
C MET A 251 14.46 26.87 9.09
N TRP A 252 14.39 28.14 9.49
CA TRP A 252 14.95 28.64 10.75
C TRP A 252 14.34 29.99 11.12
N ARG A 253 14.41 30.34 12.40
CA ARG A 253 13.99 31.65 12.89
C ARG A 253 14.79 32.07 14.11
N HIS A 254 14.93 33.37 14.30
CA HIS A 254 15.45 33.94 15.53
C HIS A 254 14.74 35.25 15.87
N THR A 255 14.65 35.56 17.16
CA THR A 255 14.09 36.82 17.65
C THR A 255 14.94 37.27 18.84
N GLU A 256 15.71 38.34 18.65
CA GLU A 256 16.57 38.92 19.66
C GLU A 256 15.86 40.13 20.30
N LEU A 257 15.77 40.10 21.62
CA LEU A 257 15.06 41.08 22.45
C LEU A 257 15.98 41.67 23.55
N ALA A 258 17.18 41.13 23.73
CA ALA A 258 18.10 41.53 24.79
C ALA A 258 18.84 42.84 24.47
N ILE A 259 18.81 43.31 23.21
CA ILE A 259 19.45 44.57 22.82
C ILE A 259 18.51 45.75 23.14
N PRO A 260 18.87 46.63 24.09
CA PRO A 260 17.99 47.72 24.52
C PRO A 260 17.53 48.58 23.35
N GLY A 261 16.22 48.85 23.29
CA GLY A 261 15.60 49.67 22.25
C GLY A 261 15.53 49.01 20.86
N ARG A 262 15.87 47.72 20.72
CA ARG A 262 15.84 47.01 19.42
C ARG A 262 15.10 45.68 19.51
N VAL A 263 14.21 45.45 18.55
CA VAL A 263 13.61 44.14 18.28
C VAL A 263 14.14 43.66 16.94
N ILE A 264 14.95 42.60 16.95
CA ILE A 264 15.52 42.02 15.73
C ILE A 264 14.84 40.67 15.50
N ARG A 265 14.17 40.51 14.37
CA ARG A 265 13.46 39.28 14.03
C ARG A 265 13.78 38.87 12.60
N GLU A 266 14.11 37.60 12.44
CA GLU A 266 14.37 36.97 11.15
C GLU A 266 13.69 35.60 11.10
N VAL A 267 13.00 35.31 10.00
CA VAL A 267 12.27 34.05 9.77
C VAL A 267 12.45 33.65 8.32
N ARG A 268 12.77 32.38 8.09
CA ARG A 268 12.83 31.80 6.74
C ARG A 268 11.88 30.61 6.63
N PRO A 269 10.96 30.60 5.65
CA PRO A 269 10.08 29.47 5.43
C PRO A 269 10.87 28.29 4.86
N GLU A 270 10.38 27.07 5.10
CA GLU A 270 10.89 25.88 4.46
C GLU A 270 10.06 25.53 3.22
N VAL A 271 10.74 25.17 2.14
CA VAL A 271 10.17 24.53 0.96
C VAL A 271 10.93 23.24 0.74
N THR A 272 10.20 22.15 0.52
CA THR A 272 10.79 20.83 0.27
C THR A 272 10.28 20.28 -1.06
N LEU A 273 11.11 19.46 -1.71
CA LEU A 273 10.70 18.70 -2.88
C LEU A 273 10.30 17.29 -2.46
N VAL A 274 9.11 16.86 -2.86
CA VAL A 274 8.60 15.51 -2.60
C VAL A 274 8.51 14.74 -3.91
N VAL A 275 9.01 13.51 -3.91
CA VAL A 275 8.72 12.48 -4.92
C VAL A 275 7.83 11.43 -4.25
N ARG A 276 6.62 11.23 -4.77
CA ARG A 276 5.63 10.32 -4.22
C ARG A 276 5.31 9.17 -5.18
N MET A 277 5.14 7.98 -4.62
CA MET A 277 4.50 6.82 -5.26
C MET A 277 3.49 6.22 -4.28
N VAL A 278 2.42 5.61 -4.79
CA VAL A 278 1.49 4.79 -3.98
C VAL A 278 1.48 3.37 -4.52
N SER A 279 1.63 2.39 -3.63
CA SER A 279 1.60 0.96 -3.96
C SER A 279 0.58 0.23 -3.09
N PRO A 280 -0.61 -0.10 -3.62
CA PRO A 280 -1.53 -1.00 -2.95
C PRO A 280 -1.09 -2.46 -3.09
N VAL A 281 -0.79 -3.12 -1.96
CA VAL A 281 -0.49 -4.55 -1.92
C VAL A 281 -1.63 -5.25 -1.18
N GLY A 282 -2.55 -5.81 -1.95
CA GLY A 282 -3.76 -6.40 -1.40
C GLY A 282 -4.63 -5.35 -0.72
N ASN A 283 -4.79 -5.48 0.60
CA ASN A 283 -5.62 -4.62 1.44
C ASN A 283 -4.90 -3.34 1.92
N TYR A 284 -3.58 -3.27 1.78
CA TYR A 284 -2.78 -2.15 2.27
C TYR A 284 -2.49 -1.13 1.17
N ASP A 285 -2.45 0.14 1.53
CA ASP A 285 -1.98 1.22 0.66
C ASP A 285 -0.75 1.91 1.28
N TYR A 286 0.40 1.77 0.61
CA TYR A 286 1.66 2.38 1.03
C TYR A 286 1.94 3.66 0.26
N ILE A 287 1.99 4.80 0.95
CA ILE A 287 2.35 6.10 0.38
C ILE A 287 3.83 6.34 0.64
N VAL A 288 4.67 6.26 -0.39
CA VAL A 288 6.12 6.41 -0.28
C VAL A 288 6.57 7.79 -0.74
N ASP A 289 7.08 8.57 0.20
CA ASP A 289 7.59 9.93 -0.04
C ASP A 289 9.10 10.00 0.16
N TRP A 290 9.80 10.48 -0.86
CA TRP A 290 11.19 10.96 -0.76
C TRP A 290 11.19 12.49 -0.73
N GLU A 291 11.53 13.06 0.41
CA GLU A 291 11.50 14.50 0.67
C GLU A 291 12.93 15.06 0.76
N PHE A 292 13.26 16.02 -0.11
CA PHE A 292 14.54 16.73 -0.14
C PHE A 292 14.38 18.13 0.42
N LYS A 293 15.29 18.52 1.31
CA LYS A 293 15.26 19.84 1.98
C LYS A 293 16.46 20.69 1.57
N GLN A 294 16.28 22.01 1.49
CA GLN A 294 17.37 22.95 1.17
C GLN A 294 18.52 22.92 2.20
N SER A 295 18.22 22.49 3.44
CA SER A 295 19.20 22.28 4.51
C SER A 295 20.18 21.13 4.27
N GLY A 296 19.94 20.29 3.26
CA GLY A 296 20.73 19.08 3.00
C GLY A 296 20.18 17.79 3.60
N SER A 297 19.04 17.84 4.29
CA SER A 297 18.36 16.64 4.76
C SER A 297 17.61 15.92 3.64
N ILE A 298 17.64 14.59 3.68
CA ILE A 298 16.73 13.71 2.93
C ILE A 298 15.85 13.01 3.96
N LYS A 299 14.53 13.09 3.80
CA LYS A 299 13.55 12.41 4.66
C LYS A 299 12.78 11.41 3.82
N VAL A 300 12.68 10.18 4.31
CA VAL A 300 11.88 9.13 3.70
C VAL A 300 10.67 8.91 4.61
N GLY A 301 9.48 9.02 4.04
CA GLY A 301 8.21 8.80 4.75
C GLY A 301 7.44 7.65 4.12
N ILE A 302 6.83 6.81 4.95
CA ILE A 302 5.89 5.78 4.53
C ILE A 302 4.57 6.04 5.26
N GLY A 303 3.54 6.43 4.51
CA GLY A 303 2.17 6.51 4.99
C GLY A 303 1.48 5.15 4.86
N LEU A 304 0.68 4.78 5.85
CA LEU A 304 -0.11 3.55 5.86
C LEU A 304 -1.59 3.91 5.83
N THR A 305 -2.31 3.39 4.84
CA THR A 305 -3.77 3.43 4.77
C THR A 305 -4.29 2.15 4.11
N GLY A 306 -5.51 2.16 3.60
CA GLY A 306 -6.20 1.01 3.03
C GLY A 306 -7.19 0.40 4.01
N VAL A 307 -7.32 -0.91 3.98
CA VAL A 307 -8.32 -1.68 4.72
C VAL A 307 -7.61 -2.68 5.63
N LEU A 308 -8.12 -2.85 6.86
CA LEU A 308 -7.64 -3.91 7.74
C LEU A 308 -7.95 -5.27 7.12
N GLU A 309 -6.99 -6.18 7.14
CA GLU A 309 -7.30 -7.58 6.97
C GLU A 309 -8.00 -8.05 8.26
N VAL A 310 -9.13 -8.73 8.12
CA VAL A 310 -9.90 -9.20 9.26
C VAL A 310 -10.08 -10.70 9.24
N LYS A 311 -10.33 -11.25 10.41
CA LYS A 311 -10.74 -12.63 10.65
C LYS A 311 -12.21 -12.66 11.04
N GLY A 312 -12.96 -13.52 10.36
CA GLY A 312 -14.33 -13.85 10.77
C GLY A 312 -14.34 -14.56 12.12
N ALA A 313 -15.22 -14.15 13.03
CA ALA A 313 -15.28 -14.72 14.37
C ALA A 313 -16.73 -14.89 14.86
N PRO A 314 -17.01 -15.77 15.83
CA PRO A 314 -18.36 -15.94 16.37
C PRO A 314 -18.75 -14.86 17.40
N TYR A 315 -17.93 -13.82 17.59
CA TYR A 315 -18.12 -12.81 18.64
C TYR A 315 -18.89 -11.59 18.15
N THR A 316 -19.79 -11.08 18.98
CA THR A 316 -20.45 -9.76 18.81
C THR A 316 -20.06 -8.76 19.89
N HIS A 317 -19.55 -9.24 21.02
CA HIS A 317 -19.17 -8.42 22.16
C HIS A 317 -17.86 -8.94 22.77
N THR A 318 -17.07 -8.04 23.35
CA THR A 318 -15.73 -8.35 23.88
C THR A 318 -15.78 -9.31 25.08
N ASP A 319 -16.86 -9.32 25.85
CA ASP A 319 -17.07 -10.22 26.99
C ASP A 319 -17.24 -11.69 26.59
N GLN A 320 -17.53 -11.96 25.31
CA GLN A 320 -17.62 -13.32 24.75
C GLN A 320 -16.23 -13.94 24.50
N ILE A 321 -15.18 -13.12 24.46
CA ILE A 321 -13.80 -13.56 24.26
C ILE A 321 -13.26 -14.07 25.59
N LYS A 322 -13.02 -15.39 25.68
CA LYS A 322 -12.56 -16.07 26.91
C LYS A 322 -11.09 -16.50 26.86
N GLU A 323 -10.54 -16.56 25.68
CA GLU A 323 -9.16 -16.94 25.37
C GLU A 323 -8.59 -15.94 24.38
N ASP A 324 -7.31 -16.02 24.07
CA ASP A 324 -6.69 -15.14 23.09
C ASP A 324 -7.33 -15.34 21.70
N ALA A 325 -7.92 -14.28 21.17
CA ALA A 325 -8.53 -14.25 19.85
C ALA A 325 -7.51 -13.89 18.75
N TYR A 326 -6.26 -13.57 19.14
CA TYR A 326 -5.17 -13.13 18.29
C TYR A 326 -5.50 -11.88 17.47
N GLY A 327 -6.31 -11.00 18.04
CA GLY A 327 -6.80 -9.80 17.38
C GLY A 327 -7.75 -8.98 18.24
N THR A 328 -8.20 -7.86 17.69
CA THR A 328 -9.14 -6.95 18.36
C THR A 328 -10.52 -7.04 17.72
N LEU A 329 -11.59 -7.17 18.52
CA LEU A 329 -12.96 -7.13 18.03
C LEU A 329 -13.31 -5.69 17.59
N LEU A 330 -13.48 -5.50 16.28
CA LEU A 330 -13.77 -4.20 15.67
C LEU A 330 -15.27 -3.97 15.50
N ALA A 331 -16.00 -5.03 15.19
CA ALA A 331 -17.43 -5.05 14.97
C ALA A 331 -17.96 -6.48 15.15
N ASP A 332 -19.27 -6.65 15.08
CA ASP A 332 -19.90 -7.97 15.04
C ASP A 332 -19.19 -8.89 14.04
N TYR A 333 -18.73 -10.03 14.55
CA TYR A 333 -18.06 -11.10 13.82
C TYR A 333 -16.71 -10.74 13.18
N THR A 334 -16.12 -9.61 13.57
CA THR A 334 -14.96 -9.03 12.87
C THR A 334 -13.79 -8.78 13.82
N LEU A 335 -12.75 -9.60 13.73
CA LEU A 335 -11.48 -9.39 14.43
C LEU A 335 -10.46 -8.75 13.49
N GLY A 336 -9.88 -7.61 13.85
CA GLY A 336 -8.68 -7.10 13.20
C GLY A 336 -7.44 -7.85 13.70
N ILE A 337 -6.66 -8.40 12.78
CA ILE A 337 -5.48 -9.24 13.05
C ILE A 337 -4.20 -8.47 12.75
#